data_AF-A0A086MR51-F1
#
_entry.id   AF-A0A086MR51-F1
#
_cell.length_a   1.000
_cell.length_b   1.000
_cell.length_c   1.000
_cell.angle_alpha   90.00
_cell.angle_beta   90.00
_cell.angle_gamma   90.00
#
_symmetry.space_group_name_H-M   'P 1'
#
loop_
_entity.id
_entity.type
_entity.pdbx_description
1 polymer ?
#
loop_
_entity_poly.entity_id
_entity_poly.type
_entity_poly.pdbx_seq_one_letter_code
_entity_poly.pdbx_strand_id
1 'polypeptide(L)'
;MHTDLETTVAALNAGDHVHAHGTDSRGVDTPRAGYLLAAPRPETGQRHSGRDEGWLVYIGKRGDAPALSNRLMLYPDTGRIAHTPEQDLSLWRATALRETGASARTKNLRIRFGGSATRSAVEPTQDTTVCVTYNTEGWYSLDTTDDSRTQVFECRLGTKIWWAPLPDAPVGRFPDAL
;
A
#
# COMPACT_ATOMS: atom_id res chain seq x y z
N MET A 1 -2.10 21.81 -12.26
CA MET A 1 -3.46 21.32 -12.58
C MET A 1 -4.04 20.72 -11.32
N HIS A 2 -4.99 21.41 -10.68
CA HIS A 2 -5.78 20.82 -9.60
C HIS A 2 -6.85 20.00 -10.31
N THR A 3 -6.70 18.67 -10.34
CA THR A 3 -7.79 17.82 -10.81
C THR A 3 -8.91 18.00 -9.80
N ASP A 4 -10.06 18.48 -10.27
CA ASP A 4 -11.23 18.70 -9.43
C ASP A 4 -11.61 17.38 -8.75
N LEU A 5 -11.59 17.38 -7.41
CA LEU A 5 -11.85 16.20 -6.59
C LEU A 5 -13.23 15.65 -6.91
N GLU A 6 -14.21 16.52 -7.11
CA GLU A 6 -15.59 16.17 -7.44
C GLU A 6 -15.65 15.39 -8.76
N THR A 7 -15.05 15.91 -9.83
CA THR A 7 -14.95 15.22 -11.12
C THR A 7 -14.29 13.85 -10.99
N THR A 8 -13.21 13.76 -10.21
CA THR A 8 -12.46 12.51 -10.04
C THR A 8 -13.28 11.49 -9.27
N VAL A 9 -13.95 11.90 -8.20
CA VAL A 9 -14.77 11.03 -7.37
C VAL A 9 -16.01 10.54 -8.11
N ALA A 10 -16.65 11.40 -8.91
CA ALA A 10 -17.83 11.06 -9.70
C ALA A 10 -17.55 10.00 -10.79
N ALA A 11 -16.30 9.87 -11.23
CA ALA A 11 -15.89 8.86 -12.20
C ALA A 11 -15.62 7.47 -11.58
N LEU A 12 -15.57 7.36 -10.25
CA LEU A 12 -15.21 6.14 -9.54
C LEU A 12 -16.43 5.29 -9.18
N ASN A 13 -16.26 3.98 -9.26
CA ASN A 13 -17.27 2.99 -8.92
C ASN A 13 -16.81 2.07 -7.78
N ALA A 14 -17.78 1.42 -7.14
CA ALA A 14 -17.46 0.33 -6.22
C ALA A 14 -16.71 -0.78 -6.99
N GLY A 15 -15.61 -1.26 -6.42
CA GLY A 15 -14.71 -2.23 -7.03
C GLY A 15 -13.49 -1.61 -7.71
N ASP A 16 -13.44 -0.30 -7.94
CA ASP A 16 -12.26 0.34 -8.52
C ASP A 16 -11.09 0.30 -7.54
N HIS A 17 -9.90 0.00 -8.05
CA HIS A 17 -8.68 0.10 -7.27
C HIS A 17 -8.19 1.55 -7.26
N VAL A 18 -7.92 2.08 -6.08
CA VAL A 18 -7.63 3.50 -5.88
C VAL A 18 -6.49 3.71 -4.89
N HIS A 19 -5.85 4.87 -5.01
CA HIS A 19 -5.02 5.45 -3.96
C HIS A 19 -5.63 6.80 -3.58
N ALA A 20 -5.98 6.94 -2.30
CA ALA A 20 -6.54 8.14 -1.73
C ALA A 20 -5.70 8.67 -0.55
N HIS A 21 -5.76 9.97 -0.35
CA HIS A 21 -5.26 10.67 0.82
C HIS A 21 -6.40 11.50 1.40
N GLY A 22 -6.74 11.26 2.66
CA GLY A 22 -7.85 11.92 3.33
C GLY A 22 -7.80 11.71 4.83
N THR A 23 -8.87 12.03 5.50
CA THR A 23 -8.95 11.99 6.97
C THR A 23 -9.66 10.72 7.42
N ASP A 24 -9.04 9.95 8.31
CA ASP A 24 -9.62 8.72 8.85
C ASP A 24 -10.75 9.00 9.89
N SER A 25 -11.34 7.95 10.45
CA SER A 25 -12.39 8.09 11.47
C SER A 25 -11.94 8.76 12.78
N ARG A 26 -10.63 8.95 12.98
CA ARG A 26 -10.03 9.57 14.17
C ARG A 26 -9.62 11.02 13.90
N GLY A 27 -9.82 11.53 12.68
CA GLY A 27 -9.39 12.87 12.31
C GLY A 27 -7.93 12.95 11.86
N VAL A 28 -7.29 11.82 11.56
CA VAL A 28 -5.88 11.77 11.14
C VAL A 28 -5.78 11.69 9.63
N ASP A 29 -5.00 12.59 9.03
CA ASP A 29 -4.68 12.54 7.61
C ASP A 29 -3.84 11.30 7.31
N THR A 30 -4.39 10.43 6.47
CA THR A 30 -3.92 9.08 6.26
C THR A 30 -3.98 8.74 4.76
N PRO A 31 -2.85 8.30 4.16
CA PRO A 31 -2.89 7.67 2.85
C PRO A 31 -3.51 6.27 2.96
N ARG A 32 -4.33 5.91 1.99
CA ARG A 32 -4.93 4.58 1.89
C ARG A 32 -5.03 4.18 0.43
N ALA A 33 -4.66 2.94 0.14
CA ALA A 33 -4.95 2.34 -1.15
C ALA A 33 -5.76 1.06 -0.97
N GLY A 34 -6.37 0.59 -2.05
CA GLY A 34 -7.15 -0.64 -2.11
C GLY A 34 -8.36 -0.48 -3.02
N TYR A 35 -9.34 -1.35 -2.85
CA TYR A 35 -10.59 -1.30 -3.61
C TYR A 35 -11.62 -0.42 -2.92
N LEU A 36 -12.35 0.36 -3.71
CA LEU A 36 -13.57 1.02 -3.24
C LEU A 36 -14.62 -0.03 -2.88
N LEU A 37 -14.97 -0.09 -1.60
CA LEU A 37 -15.93 -1.06 -1.07
C LEU A 37 -17.39 -0.63 -1.28
N ALA A 38 -17.60 0.63 -1.63
CA ALA A 38 -18.87 1.23 -1.97
C ALA A 38 -18.62 2.43 -2.90
N ALA A 39 -19.66 2.85 -3.63
CA ALA A 39 -19.60 4.08 -4.39
C ALA A 39 -19.31 5.27 -3.46
N PRO A 40 -18.43 6.21 -3.84
CA PRO A 40 -18.23 7.43 -3.09
C PRO A 40 -19.54 8.19 -2.89
N ARG A 41 -19.72 8.82 -1.73
CA ARG A 41 -20.91 9.62 -1.45
C ARG A 41 -20.59 10.93 -0.75
N PRO A 42 -21.34 12.01 -1.02
CA PRO A 42 -21.18 13.24 -0.26
C PRO A 42 -21.59 13.01 1.20
N GLU A 43 -20.79 13.49 2.14
CA GLU A 43 -21.06 13.41 3.58
C GLU A 43 -20.42 14.60 4.31
N THR A 44 -21.07 15.06 5.38
CA THR A 44 -20.49 16.08 6.25
C THR A 44 -19.62 15.41 7.32
N GLY A 45 -18.32 15.70 7.31
CA GLY A 45 -17.35 15.19 8.29
C GLY A 45 -16.97 16.23 9.33
N GLN A 46 -16.39 15.78 10.45
CA GLN A 46 -15.85 16.65 11.49
C GLN A 46 -14.36 16.90 11.26
N ARG A 47 -13.95 18.17 11.13
CA ARG A 47 -12.57 18.66 11.09
C ARG A 47 -12.24 19.42 12.37
N HIS A 48 -10.94 19.70 12.57
CA HIS A 48 -10.48 20.59 13.65
C HIS A 48 -11.12 21.99 13.59
N SER A 49 -11.46 22.47 12.40
CA SER A 49 -12.07 23.78 12.15
C SER A 49 -13.60 23.80 12.20
N GLY A 50 -14.26 22.64 12.36
CA GLY A 50 -15.73 22.55 12.36
C GLY A 50 -16.26 21.38 11.53
N ARG A 51 -17.52 21.46 11.11
CA ARG A 51 -18.11 20.50 10.16
C ARG A 51 -17.92 21.02 8.75
N ASP A 52 -17.51 20.14 7.86
CA ASP A 52 -17.26 20.48 6.46
C ASP A 52 -17.76 19.37 5.53
N GLU A 53 -18.17 19.75 4.33
CA GLU A 53 -18.64 18.82 3.31
C GLU A 53 -17.46 18.16 2.60
N GLY A 54 -17.62 16.88 2.28
CA GLY A 54 -16.64 16.14 1.51
C GLY A 54 -17.22 14.84 1.00
N TRP A 55 -16.34 13.97 0.53
CA TRP A 55 -16.69 12.66 0.01
C TRP A 55 -16.29 11.58 1.00
N LEU A 56 -17.25 10.79 1.44
CA LEU A 56 -16.98 9.56 2.16
C LEU A 56 -16.64 8.45 1.17
N VAL A 57 -15.49 7.82 1.38
CA VAL A 57 -15.08 6.59 0.69
C VAL A 57 -14.74 5.50 1.70
N TYR A 58 -14.88 4.26 1.26
CA TYR A 58 -14.45 3.08 1.99
C TYR A 58 -13.44 2.34 1.13
N ILE A 59 -12.20 2.23 1.59
CA ILE A 59 -11.11 1.63 0.79
C ILE A 59 -10.54 0.45 1.58
N GLY A 60 -10.56 -0.75 1.01
CA GLY A 60 -10.09 -1.95 1.70
C GLY A 60 -9.72 -3.06 0.73
N LYS A 61 -9.70 -4.30 1.22
CA LYS A 61 -9.46 -5.47 0.37
C LYS A 61 -10.69 -5.76 -0.48
N ARG A 62 -10.48 -6.46 -1.59
CA ARG A 62 -11.58 -6.97 -2.40
C ARG A 62 -12.50 -7.86 -1.54
N GLY A 63 -13.79 -7.54 -1.52
CA GLY A 63 -14.81 -8.30 -0.76
C GLY A 63 -14.93 -7.92 0.72
N ASP A 64 -14.13 -6.98 1.23
CA ASP A 64 -14.36 -6.41 2.58
C ASP A 64 -15.69 -5.63 2.62
N ALA A 65 -16.34 -5.62 3.79
CA ALA A 65 -17.49 -4.76 4.03
C ALA A 65 -17.07 -3.32 4.40
N PRO A 66 -17.83 -2.28 3.99
CA PRO A 66 -17.68 -0.93 4.51
C PRO A 66 -17.79 -0.87 6.04
N ALA A 67 -16.80 -0.27 6.71
CA ALA A 67 -16.69 -0.19 8.16
C ALA A 67 -15.91 1.07 8.60
N LEU A 68 -15.96 1.41 9.89
CA LEU A 68 -15.18 2.55 10.43
C LEU A 68 -13.67 2.37 10.23
N SER A 69 -13.18 1.13 10.29
CA SER A 69 -11.76 0.82 10.08
C SER A 69 -11.29 1.02 8.65
N ASN A 70 -12.21 1.20 7.68
CA ASN A 70 -11.86 1.45 6.28
C ASN A 70 -12.48 2.71 5.67
N ARG A 71 -13.10 3.52 6.52
CA ARG A 71 -13.64 4.85 6.22
C ARG A 71 -12.51 5.87 6.03
N LEU A 72 -12.64 6.69 4.99
CA LEU A 72 -11.80 7.84 4.72
C LEU A 72 -12.68 9.00 4.21
N MET A 73 -12.52 10.20 4.78
CA MET A 73 -13.16 11.43 4.31
C MET A 73 -12.20 12.20 3.40
N LEU A 74 -12.66 12.54 2.19
CA LEU A 74 -11.93 13.35 1.22
C LEU A 74 -12.58 14.72 1.14
N TYR A 75 -11.90 15.74 1.62
CA TYR A 75 -12.39 17.11 1.56
C TYR A 75 -11.86 17.83 0.32
N PRO A 76 -12.59 18.80 -0.25
CA PRO A 76 -12.18 19.46 -1.50
C PRO A 76 -10.79 20.12 -1.48
N ASP A 77 -10.35 20.58 -0.32
CA ASP A 77 -9.11 21.35 -0.13
C ASP A 77 -7.86 20.48 0.11
N THR A 78 -8.00 19.34 0.79
CA THR A 78 -6.86 18.46 1.13
C THR A 78 -6.98 17.03 0.60
N GLY A 79 -8.20 16.59 0.31
CA GLY A 79 -8.52 15.26 -0.15
C GLY A 79 -8.04 15.02 -1.57
N ARG A 80 -7.47 13.83 -1.80
CA ARG A 80 -7.05 13.40 -3.14
C ARG A 80 -7.43 11.95 -3.31
N ILE A 81 -7.86 11.57 -4.50
CA ILE A 81 -8.07 10.18 -4.89
C ILE A 81 -7.69 10.03 -6.35
N ALA A 82 -7.10 8.90 -6.69
CA ALA A 82 -6.81 8.53 -8.07
C ALA A 82 -7.12 7.06 -8.28
N HIS A 83 -7.75 6.75 -9.41
CA HIS A 83 -7.81 5.39 -9.91
C HIS A 83 -6.38 4.89 -10.18
N THR A 84 -6.06 3.69 -9.73
CA THR A 84 -4.78 3.04 -9.98
C THR A 84 -5.04 1.68 -10.64
N PRO A 85 -4.13 1.21 -11.51
CA PRO A 85 -4.26 -0.14 -12.05
C PRO A 85 -4.37 -1.16 -10.92
N GLU A 86 -5.22 -2.17 -11.10
CA GLU A 86 -5.26 -3.29 -10.17
C GLU A 86 -3.86 -3.91 -10.06
N GLN A 87 -3.42 -4.19 -8.83
CA GLN A 87 -2.20 -4.96 -8.66
C GLN A 87 -2.44 -6.38 -9.17
N ASP A 88 -1.60 -6.83 -10.11
CA ASP A 88 -1.56 -8.23 -10.50
C ASP A 88 -1.02 -9.07 -9.34
N LEU A 89 -1.95 -9.64 -8.55
CA LEU A 89 -1.65 -10.48 -7.39
C LEU A 89 -1.11 -11.86 -7.77
N SER A 90 -1.09 -12.25 -9.05
CA SER A 90 -0.64 -13.59 -9.45
C SER A 90 0.82 -13.88 -9.05
N LEU A 91 1.62 -12.81 -8.93
CA LEU A 91 3.04 -12.87 -8.53
C LEU A 91 3.24 -12.66 -7.01
N TRP A 92 2.20 -12.23 -6.31
CA TRP A 92 2.26 -11.87 -4.90
C TRP A 92 2.05 -13.08 -4.00
N ARG A 93 2.83 -13.14 -2.91
CA ARG A 93 2.88 -14.23 -1.95
C ARG A 93 2.59 -13.70 -0.56
N ALA A 94 1.65 -14.33 0.14
CA ALA A 94 1.31 -14.06 1.53
C ALA A 94 1.96 -15.10 2.45
N THR A 95 3.27 -15.03 2.61
CA THR A 95 4.06 -16.07 3.29
C THR A 95 4.97 -15.51 4.38
N ALA A 96 5.56 -16.40 5.19
CA ALA A 96 6.54 -15.98 6.19
C ALA A 96 7.77 -15.38 5.49
N LEU A 97 8.34 -14.30 6.04
CA LEU A 97 9.44 -13.58 5.38
C LEU A 97 10.64 -14.47 5.06
N ARG A 98 10.93 -15.51 5.85
CA ARG A 98 11.98 -16.50 5.53
C ARG A 98 11.85 -17.13 4.14
N GLU A 99 10.63 -17.22 3.61
CA GLU A 99 10.33 -17.81 2.30
C GLU A 99 10.69 -16.88 1.15
N THR A 100 11.10 -15.64 1.44
CA THR A 100 11.75 -14.74 0.47
C THR A 100 13.17 -15.23 0.09
N GLY A 101 13.76 -16.15 0.87
CA GLY A 101 15.16 -16.55 0.74
C GLY A 101 16.13 -15.66 1.52
N ALA A 102 15.63 -14.70 2.29
CA ALA A 102 16.43 -13.86 3.17
C ALA A 102 17.09 -14.68 4.30
N SER A 103 18.41 -14.60 4.41
CA SER A 103 19.20 -15.29 5.43
C SER A 103 20.46 -14.49 5.79
N ALA A 104 21.16 -14.89 6.85
CA ALA A 104 22.48 -14.33 7.20
C ALA A 104 23.52 -14.39 6.07
N ARG A 105 23.33 -15.28 5.09
CA ARG A 105 24.23 -15.46 3.94
C ARG A 105 23.78 -14.72 2.70
N THR A 106 22.51 -14.32 2.63
CA THR A 106 21.93 -13.66 1.48
C THR A 106 22.28 -12.17 1.53
N LYS A 107 23.01 -11.68 0.53
CA LYS A 107 23.33 -10.25 0.40
C LYS A 107 22.48 -9.66 -0.71
N ASN A 108 22.05 -8.41 -0.54
CA ASN A 108 21.36 -7.62 -1.57
C ASN A 108 20.03 -8.22 -2.08
N LEU A 109 19.33 -9.01 -1.25
CA LEU A 109 17.99 -9.47 -1.63
C LEU A 109 17.05 -8.27 -1.72
N ARG A 110 16.42 -8.11 -2.88
CA ARG A 110 15.40 -7.09 -3.12
C ARG A 110 14.09 -7.75 -3.49
N ILE A 111 13.02 -7.25 -2.91
CA ILE A 111 11.65 -7.71 -3.18
C ILE A 111 10.74 -6.50 -3.34
N ARG A 112 9.59 -6.73 -3.99
CA ARG A 112 8.43 -5.84 -3.82
C ARG A 112 7.78 -6.20 -2.50
N PHE A 113 7.58 -5.21 -1.64
CA PHE A 113 6.98 -5.39 -0.33
C PHE A 113 5.65 -4.63 -0.26
N GLY A 114 4.61 -5.35 0.18
CA GLY A 114 3.23 -4.90 0.19
C GLY A 114 2.84 -3.94 1.32
N GLY A 115 3.80 -3.52 2.13
CA GLY A 115 3.56 -2.70 3.32
C GLY A 115 3.39 -3.51 4.62
N SER A 116 3.10 -2.78 5.71
CA SER A 116 3.18 -3.33 7.06
C SER A 116 2.14 -4.43 7.32
N ALA A 117 2.60 -5.57 7.86
CA ALA A 117 1.73 -6.64 8.30
C ALA A 117 1.06 -6.25 9.64
N THR A 118 -0.05 -5.51 9.57
CA THR A 118 -0.89 -5.29 10.75
C THR A 118 -1.65 -6.58 11.06
N ARG A 119 -1.01 -7.47 11.83
CA ARG A 119 -1.53 -8.74 12.41
C ARG A 119 -2.05 -9.82 11.44
N SER A 120 -2.37 -9.52 10.18
CA SER A 120 -3.08 -10.47 9.31
C SER A 120 -2.60 -10.53 7.84
N ALA A 121 -1.42 -10.01 7.50
CA ALA A 121 -0.92 -9.92 6.11
C ALA A 121 -2.06 -9.49 5.16
N VAL A 122 -2.42 -8.21 5.23
CA VAL A 122 -3.43 -7.61 4.37
C VAL A 122 -2.90 -7.56 2.94
N GLU A 123 -3.73 -7.90 1.96
CA GLU A 123 -3.40 -7.77 0.54
C GLU A 123 -2.71 -6.41 0.28
N PRO A 124 -1.60 -6.42 -0.47
CA PRO A 124 -0.85 -5.20 -0.77
C PRO A 124 -1.78 -4.24 -1.50
N THR A 125 -1.93 -3.04 -0.96
CA THR A 125 -2.64 -1.98 -1.66
C THR A 125 -1.68 -0.92 -2.21
N GLN A 126 -0.44 -0.97 -1.72
CA GLN A 126 0.71 -0.26 -2.25
C GLN A 126 1.89 -1.23 -2.21
N ASP A 127 2.91 -0.95 -3.01
CA ASP A 127 4.16 -1.69 -2.93
C ASP A 127 5.38 -0.79 -2.99
N THR A 128 6.40 -1.20 -2.24
CA THR A 128 7.68 -0.53 -2.18
C THR A 128 8.76 -1.55 -2.48
N THR A 129 9.75 -1.16 -3.28
CA THR A 129 10.96 -1.98 -3.44
C THR A 129 11.81 -1.83 -2.19
N VAL A 130 12.12 -2.94 -1.53
CA VAL A 130 12.92 -2.95 -0.30
C VAL A 130 14.09 -3.90 -0.41
N CYS A 131 15.19 -3.56 0.27
CA CYS A 131 16.25 -4.49 0.60
C CYS A 131 15.86 -5.26 1.87
N VAL A 132 15.99 -6.58 1.83
CA VAL A 132 15.72 -7.43 3.00
C VAL A 132 17.04 -7.83 3.64
N THR A 133 17.23 -7.42 4.88
CA THR A 133 18.43 -7.73 5.67
C THR A 133 18.06 -8.62 6.85
N TYR A 134 18.74 -9.76 6.99
CA TYR A 134 18.66 -10.57 8.21
C TYR A 134 19.67 -10.01 9.22
N ASN A 135 19.19 -9.30 10.24
CA ASN A 135 19.97 -9.01 11.43
C ASN A 135 20.02 -10.32 12.23
N THR A 136 21.23 -10.82 12.47
CA THR A 136 21.46 -11.99 13.33
C THR A 136 20.63 -11.85 14.61
N GLU A 137 19.99 -12.95 15.06
CA GLU A 137 18.99 -13.03 16.16
C GLU A 137 17.51 -13.23 15.74
N GLY A 138 17.24 -13.68 14.52
CA GLY A 138 15.88 -14.11 14.12
C GLY A 138 14.95 -12.97 13.72
N TRP A 139 15.52 -11.82 13.40
CA TRP A 139 14.83 -10.63 12.95
C TRP A 139 15.16 -10.32 11.48
N TYR A 140 14.35 -9.45 10.89
CA TYR A 140 14.52 -8.94 9.54
C TYR A 140 14.21 -7.45 9.50
N SER A 141 15.06 -6.70 8.80
CA SER A 141 14.82 -5.31 8.42
C SER A 141 14.48 -5.23 6.94
N LEU A 142 13.47 -4.42 6.60
CA LEU A 142 13.08 -4.08 5.24
C LEU A 142 13.28 -2.58 5.07
N ASP A 143 14.29 -2.23 4.30
CA ASP A 143 14.72 -0.85 4.11
C ASP A 143 14.48 -0.42 2.66
N THR A 144 14.10 0.84 2.44
CA THR A 144 13.95 1.37 1.08
C THR A 144 15.25 1.22 0.29
N THR A 145 15.13 1.03 -1.03
CA THR A 145 16.29 0.94 -1.92
C THR A 145 16.85 2.29 -2.36
N ASP A 146 16.18 3.38 -2.01
CA ASP A 146 16.67 4.74 -2.26
C ASP A 146 17.87 5.07 -1.35
N ASP A 147 18.51 6.21 -1.63
CA ASP A 147 19.70 6.66 -0.90
C ASP A 147 19.44 6.90 0.59
N SER A 148 18.17 7.08 0.98
CA SER A 148 17.78 7.29 2.37
C SER A 148 17.88 6.02 3.21
N ARG A 149 17.73 4.84 2.58
CA ARG A 149 17.67 3.52 3.24
C ARG A 149 16.78 3.53 4.48
N THR A 150 15.63 4.20 4.37
CA THR A 150 14.68 4.33 5.47
C THR A 150 14.10 2.95 5.79
N GLN A 151 14.14 2.56 7.06
CA GLN A 151 13.49 1.33 7.51
C GLN A 151 11.97 1.47 7.37
N VAL A 152 11.39 0.65 6.49
CA VAL A 152 9.94 0.60 6.23
C VAL A 152 9.26 -0.37 7.19
N PHE A 153 9.95 -1.45 7.55
CA PHE A 153 9.39 -2.50 8.40
C PHE A 153 10.49 -3.32 9.09
N GLU A 154 10.25 -3.72 10.34
CA GLU A 154 11.08 -4.67 11.07
C GLU A 154 10.20 -5.79 11.63
N CYS A 155 10.63 -7.05 11.51
CA CYS A 155 9.83 -8.18 11.95
C CYS A 155 10.63 -9.45 12.26
N ARG A 156 10.00 -10.40 12.95
CA ARG A 156 10.60 -11.71 13.27
C ARG A 156 10.49 -12.69 12.11
N LEU A 157 11.33 -13.72 12.11
CA LEU A 157 11.39 -14.81 11.13
C LEU A 157 10.05 -15.49 10.76
N GLY A 158 9.10 -15.50 11.69
CA GLY A 158 7.76 -16.08 11.48
C GLY A 158 6.70 -15.10 10.97
N THR A 159 7.01 -13.82 10.83
CA THR A 159 6.04 -12.82 10.41
C THR A 159 5.64 -13.04 8.96
N LYS A 160 4.32 -13.19 8.74
CA LYS A 160 3.75 -13.24 7.39
C LYS A 160 3.72 -11.85 6.78
N ILE A 161 4.21 -11.74 5.57
CA ILE A 161 4.20 -10.51 4.77
C ILE A 161 3.63 -10.79 3.39
N TRP A 162 3.16 -9.74 2.73
CA TRP A 162 2.93 -9.76 1.30
C TRP A 162 4.19 -9.30 0.58
N TRP A 163 4.66 -10.14 -0.34
CA TRP A 163 5.80 -9.82 -1.18
C TRP A 163 5.67 -10.42 -2.57
N ALA A 164 6.37 -9.83 -3.53
CA ALA A 164 6.57 -10.41 -4.85
C ALA A 164 8.07 -10.31 -5.21
N PRO A 165 8.60 -11.24 -6.02
CA PRO A 165 9.89 -11.01 -6.66
C PRO A 165 9.81 -9.71 -7.47
N LEU A 166 10.96 -9.02 -7.62
CA LEU A 166 11.01 -7.94 -8.58
C LEU A 166 10.72 -8.51 -9.98
N PRO A 167 9.99 -7.80 -10.85
CA PRO A 167 9.92 -8.20 -12.24
C PRO A 167 11.37 -8.30 -12.74
N ASP A 168 11.74 -9.48 -13.24
CA ASP A 168 13.04 -9.65 -13.89
C ASP A 168 13.18 -8.50 -14.89
N ALA A 169 14.26 -7.71 -14.76
CA ALA A 169 14.62 -6.77 -15.81
C ALA A 169 14.56 -7.54 -17.13
N PRO A 170 13.99 -6.95 -18.22
CA PRO A 170 13.79 -7.69 -19.45
C PRO A 170 15.07 -8.42 -19.80
N VAL A 171 14.97 -9.76 -19.86
CA VAL A 171 16.07 -10.63 -20.25
C VAL A 171 16.40 -10.28 -21.69
N GLY A 172 17.34 -9.35 -21.83
CA GLY A 172 17.51 -8.54 -23.02
C GLY A 172 18.96 -8.19 -23.23
N ARG A 173 19.73 -9.23 -23.58
CA ARG A 173 21.05 -9.22 -24.22
C ARG A 173 22.25 -9.00 -23.30
N PHE A 174 22.92 -10.11 -22.99
CA PHE A 174 24.38 -10.14 -22.87
C PHE A 174 25.03 -9.44 -24.09
N PRO A 175 26.26 -8.95 -23.94
CA PRO A 175 27.31 -9.86 -24.36
C PRO A 175 28.29 -10.18 -23.24
N ASP A 176 28.67 -11.45 -23.17
CA ASP A 176 30.02 -11.83 -22.78
C ASP A 176 31.02 -11.00 -23.60
N ALA A 177 31.93 -10.32 -22.90
CA ALA A 177 33.27 -9.86 -23.32
C ALA A 177 33.69 -8.78 -22.33
N LEU A 178 34.83 -8.81 -21.64
CA LEU A 178 36.05 -9.62 -21.66
C LEU A 178 36.70 -9.46 -20.28
#